data_AF-A0A512PKY9-F1
#
_entry.id   AF-A0A512PKY9-F1
#
_cell.length_a   1.000
_cell.length_b   1.000
_cell.length_c   1.000
_cell.angle_alpha   90.00
_cell.angle_beta   90.00
_cell.angle_gamma   90.00
#
_symmetry.space_group_name_H-M   'P 1'
#
loop_
_entity.id
_entity.type
_entity.pdbx_description
1 polymer ?
#
loop_
_entity_poly.entity_id
_entity_poly.type
_entity_poly.pdbx_seq_one_letter_code
_entity_poly.pdbx_strand_id
1 'polypeptide(L)'
;MSTTKMKYNEINEQDGDYMFPERLRALRKGQHLTLSDLAEDLNEEFHQTKETHDMNTPSQIGNWERGVRTPSYVEVQKLAKFFDVTMDYLTGLAENNTYDLAKLFISDKSLLFNGEQLNSKDRYEIYQLISGYVHGMNSRPEKPGTQLHQEELDLGQ
;
A
#
# COMPACT_ATOMS: atom_id res chain seq x y z
N MET A 1 10.75 -1.63 40.18
CA MET A 1 10.87 -2.23 38.84
C MET A 1 9.47 -2.48 38.33
N SER A 2 9.00 -1.73 37.33
CA SER A 2 7.72 -1.99 36.68
C SER A 2 7.90 -1.80 35.18
N THR A 3 7.83 -2.91 34.45
CA THR A 3 7.95 -3.01 33.01
C THR A 3 6.63 -2.59 32.37
N THR A 4 6.57 -1.37 31.83
CA THR A 4 5.45 -0.94 30.98
C THR A 4 5.63 -1.56 29.60
N LYS A 5 4.79 -2.55 29.29
CA LYS A 5 4.66 -3.17 27.97
C LYS A 5 4.22 -2.11 26.96
N MET A 6 5.02 -1.93 25.90
CA MET A 6 4.62 -1.15 24.72
C MET A 6 3.45 -1.86 24.03
N LYS A 7 2.28 -1.22 24.04
CA LYS A 7 1.16 -1.60 23.17
C LYS A 7 1.45 -1.04 21.79
N TYR A 8 1.88 -1.91 20.87
CA TYR A 8 1.68 -1.66 19.45
C TYR A 8 0.31 -2.20 19.09
N ASN A 9 -0.62 -1.31 18.73
CA ASN A 9 -1.66 -1.52 17.72
C ASN A 9 -2.69 -0.39 17.79
N GLU A 10 -2.89 0.29 16.64
CA GLU A 10 -4.19 0.48 15.99
C GLU A 10 -3.91 1.09 14.61
N ILE A 11 -4.12 0.29 13.56
CA ILE A 11 -4.01 0.69 12.15
C ILE A 11 -5.20 1.60 11.82
N ASN A 12 -4.98 2.92 11.78
CA ASN A 12 -5.96 3.89 11.31
C ASN A 12 -5.83 4.06 9.79
N GLU A 13 -6.87 3.68 9.04
CA GLU A 13 -7.01 3.86 7.59
C GLU A 13 -7.13 5.33 7.13
N GLN A 14 -6.79 6.30 7.97
CA GLN A 14 -6.73 7.74 7.63
C GLN A 14 -5.29 8.28 7.53
N ASP A 15 -4.28 7.45 7.78
CA ASP A 15 -2.86 7.84 7.86
C ASP A 15 -2.11 7.63 6.53
N GLY A 16 -2.65 8.14 5.42
CA GLY A 16 -1.90 8.19 4.15
C GLY A 16 -0.59 9.00 4.23
N ASP A 17 -0.45 9.84 5.26
CA ASP A 17 0.66 10.78 5.46
C ASP A 17 1.79 10.23 6.37
N TYR A 18 1.58 9.09 7.05
CA TYR A 18 2.54 8.53 8.04
C TYR A 18 3.28 7.26 7.58
N MET A 19 3.11 6.84 6.33
CA MET A 19 3.77 5.64 5.83
C MET A 19 5.29 5.79 5.65
N PHE A 20 5.75 6.98 5.24
CA PHE A 20 7.17 7.21 5.00
C PHE A 20 8.03 7.10 6.28
N PRO A 21 7.72 7.82 7.39
CA PRO A 21 8.51 7.74 8.62
C PRO A 21 8.66 6.31 9.16
N GLU A 22 7.56 5.55 9.16
CA GLU A 22 7.55 4.18 9.67
C GLU A 22 8.31 3.21 8.77
N ARG A 23 8.18 3.31 7.43
CA ARG A 23 8.92 2.48 6.48
C ARG A 23 10.41 2.73 6.53
N LEU A 24 10.83 4.00 6.56
CA LEU A 24 12.24 4.35 6.70
C LEU A 24 12.82 3.75 7.99
N ARG A 25 12.09 3.87 9.10
CA ARG A 25 12.50 3.31 10.38
C ARG A 25 12.56 1.79 10.37
N ALA A 26 11.60 1.13 9.75
CA ALA A 26 11.55 -0.32 9.61
C ALA A 26 12.73 -0.84 8.78
N LEU A 27 13.02 -0.22 7.63
CA LEU A 27 14.14 -0.58 6.77
C LEU A 27 15.49 -0.45 7.49
N ARG A 28 15.72 0.70 8.14
CA ARG A 28 16.95 0.93 8.89
C ARG A 28 17.14 -0.10 10.01
N LYS A 29 16.10 -0.33 10.81
CA LYS A 29 16.16 -1.32 11.90
C LYS A 29 16.26 -2.76 11.40
N GLY A 30 15.66 -3.06 10.25
CA GLY A 30 15.74 -4.38 9.61
C GLY A 30 17.16 -4.73 9.16
N GLN A 31 17.97 -3.73 8.81
CA GLN A 31 19.40 -3.88 8.52
C GLN A 31 20.30 -3.66 9.75
N HIS A 32 19.73 -3.51 10.95
CA HIS A 32 20.45 -3.27 12.21
C HIS A 32 21.30 -1.99 12.26
N LEU A 33 20.99 -1.01 11.42
CA LEU A 33 21.74 0.25 11.34
C LEU A 33 21.32 1.24 12.44
N THR A 34 22.27 1.92 13.06
CA THR A 34 21.98 3.12 13.86
C THR A 34 21.66 4.32 12.95
N LEU A 35 21.20 5.43 13.54
CA LEU A 35 21.04 6.68 12.78
C LEU A 35 22.39 7.22 12.30
N SER A 36 23.49 6.90 12.99
CA SER A 36 24.85 7.26 12.55
C SER A 36 25.26 6.41 11.37
N ASP A 37 25.13 5.09 11.50
CA ASP A 37 25.51 4.13 10.46
C ASP A 37 24.78 4.46 9.15
N LEU A 38 23.46 4.66 9.19
CA LEU A 38 22.72 5.02 7.97
C LEU A 38 23.16 6.36 7.37
N ALA A 39 23.51 7.35 8.20
CA ALA A 39 23.99 8.63 7.69
C ALA A 39 25.38 8.47 7.03
N GLU A 40 26.27 7.73 7.67
CA GLU A 40 27.61 7.42 7.19
C GLU A 40 27.54 6.62 5.88
N ASP A 41 26.75 5.55 5.83
CA ASP A 41 26.61 4.70 4.65
C ASP A 41 26.00 5.45 3.45
N LEU A 42 24.95 6.26 3.67
CA LEU A 42 24.36 7.10 2.62
C LEU A 42 25.35 8.11 2.06
N ASN A 43 26.18 8.66 2.94
CA ASN A 43 27.23 9.58 2.55
C ASN A 43 28.31 8.84 1.75
N GLU A 44 28.80 7.69 2.22
CA GLU A 44 29.80 6.91 1.48
C GLU A 44 29.33 6.48 0.09
N GLU A 45 28.05 6.09 -0.07
CA GLU A 45 27.51 5.58 -1.33
C GLU A 45 27.18 6.70 -2.35
N PHE A 46 26.60 7.82 -1.90
CA PHE A 46 26.04 8.83 -2.82
C PHE A 46 26.82 10.14 -2.88
N HIS A 47 28.01 10.22 -2.27
CA HIS A 47 28.85 11.43 -2.35
C HIS A 47 29.34 11.72 -3.77
N GLN A 48 28.78 12.76 -4.38
CA GLN A 48 29.21 13.30 -5.67
C GLN A 48 29.98 14.63 -5.53
N THR A 49 29.76 15.38 -4.45
CA THR A 49 30.36 16.70 -4.18
C THR A 49 30.87 16.77 -2.74
N LYS A 50 32.08 17.34 -2.53
CA LYS A 50 32.68 17.56 -1.18
C LYS A 50 32.10 18.77 -0.45
N GLU A 51 30.87 19.15 -0.74
CA GLU A 51 30.18 20.25 -0.06
C GLU A 51 29.48 19.68 1.19
N THR A 52 29.71 20.30 2.33
CA THR A 52 29.17 19.83 3.62
C THR A 52 27.65 19.91 3.71
N HIS A 53 27.02 20.66 2.80
CA HIS A 53 25.57 20.86 2.77
C HIS A 53 24.80 19.67 2.16
N ASP A 54 25.49 18.78 1.45
CA ASP A 54 24.89 17.61 0.78
C ASP A 54 24.93 16.35 1.64
N MET A 55 25.61 16.41 2.80
CA MET A 55 25.78 15.27 3.71
C MET A 55 24.54 15.04 4.58
N ASN A 56 24.14 13.78 4.67
CA ASN A 56 23.13 13.32 5.59
C ASN A 56 23.69 13.29 7.02
N THR A 57 22.91 13.79 7.99
CA THR A 57 23.22 13.71 9.41
C THR A 57 22.25 12.79 10.16
N PRO A 58 22.67 12.18 11.28
CA PRO A 58 21.80 11.31 12.09
C PRO A 58 20.54 12.03 12.57
N SER A 59 20.68 13.32 12.90
CA SER A 59 19.58 14.18 13.31
C SER A 59 18.56 14.43 12.18
N GLN A 60 19.01 14.58 10.93
CA GLN A 60 18.10 14.71 9.78
C GLN A 60 17.29 13.43 9.59
N ILE A 61 17.93 12.27 9.59
CA ILE A 61 17.27 10.97 9.48
C ILE A 61 16.29 10.77 10.65
N GLY A 62 16.70 11.09 11.88
CA GLY A 62 15.83 11.01 13.04
C GLY A 62 14.64 11.98 13.02
N ASN A 63 14.73 13.10 12.30
CA ASN A 63 13.57 13.98 12.05
C ASN A 63 12.62 13.36 11.03
N TRP A 64 13.15 12.68 10.01
CA TRP A 64 12.35 11.99 8.98
C TRP A 64 11.59 10.80 9.55
N GLU A 65 12.23 9.96 10.36
CA GLU A 65 11.58 8.81 11.03
C GLU A 65 10.51 9.18 12.05
N ARG A 66 10.50 10.43 12.51
CA ARG A 66 9.48 10.94 13.43
C ARG A 66 8.40 11.75 12.71
N GLY A 67 8.51 11.93 11.39
CA GLY A 67 7.63 12.81 10.63
C GLY A 67 7.74 14.30 10.98
N VAL A 68 8.80 14.71 11.69
CA VAL A 68 9.02 16.11 12.08
C VAL A 68 9.42 16.97 10.89
N ARG A 69 10.11 16.37 9.92
CA ARG A 69 10.48 17.01 8.65
C ARG A 69 10.24 16.03 7.51
N THR A 70 9.90 16.59 6.36
CA THR A 70 9.78 15.85 5.11
C THR A 70 11.12 15.89 4.37
N PRO A 71 11.66 14.74 3.92
CA PRO A 71 12.84 14.73 3.06
C PRO A 71 12.55 15.33 1.69
N SER A 72 13.59 15.78 1.00
CA SER A 72 13.47 16.23 -0.39
C SER A 72 13.33 15.03 -1.34
N TYR A 73 12.90 15.26 -2.57
CA TYR A 73 12.85 14.23 -3.61
C TYR A 73 14.20 13.51 -3.81
N VAL A 74 15.31 14.26 -3.77
CA VAL A 74 16.66 13.71 -3.93
C VAL A 74 16.98 12.75 -2.78
N GLU A 75 16.61 13.10 -1.55
CA GLU A 75 16.81 12.25 -0.37
C GLU A 75 15.95 10.98 -0.42
N VAL A 76 14.69 11.09 -0.84
CA VAL A 76 13.81 9.92 -1.05
C VAL A 76 14.41 8.99 -2.10
N GLN A 77 14.96 9.53 -3.19
CA GLN A 77 15.61 8.72 -4.21
C GLN A 77 16.88 8.02 -3.70
N LYS A 78 17.72 8.70 -2.92
CA LYS A 78 18.91 8.10 -2.29
C LYS A 78 18.51 6.93 -1.38
N LEU A 79 17.56 7.17 -0.49
CA LEU A 79 17.06 6.15 0.43
C LEU A 79 16.45 4.94 -0.29
N ALA A 80 15.65 5.19 -1.33
CA ALA A 80 15.06 4.11 -2.12
C ALA A 80 16.13 3.24 -2.81
N LYS A 81 17.18 3.87 -3.35
CA LYS A 81 18.32 3.15 -3.94
C LYS A 81 19.12 2.37 -2.90
N PHE A 82 19.46 3.01 -1.78
CA PHE A 82 20.21 2.41 -0.68
C PHE A 82 19.56 1.12 -0.15
N PHE A 83 18.24 1.17 0.07
CA PHE A 83 17.49 0.04 0.61
C PHE A 83 16.99 -0.94 -0.46
N ASP A 84 17.31 -0.71 -1.74
CA ASP A 84 16.81 -1.48 -2.89
C ASP A 84 15.27 -1.63 -2.89
N VAL A 85 14.57 -0.51 -2.71
CA VAL A 85 13.11 -0.42 -2.73
C VAL A 85 12.63 0.63 -3.73
N THR A 86 11.37 0.56 -4.14
CA THR A 86 10.79 1.62 -4.98
C THR A 86 10.51 2.88 -4.15
N MET A 87 10.60 4.06 -4.76
CA MET A 87 10.19 5.31 -4.11
C MET A 87 8.71 5.28 -3.71
N ASP A 88 7.86 4.61 -4.50
CA ASP A 88 6.44 4.43 -4.19
C ASP A 88 6.22 3.57 -2.95
N TYR A 89 7.05 2.53 -2.75
CA TYR A 89 7.05 1.78 -1.50
C TYR A 89 7.50 2.70 -0.37
N LEU A 90 8.63 3.39 -0.49
CA LEU A 90 9.15 4.21 0.60
C LEU A 90 8.19 5.33 1.01
N THR A 91 7.48 5.95 0.06
CA THR A 91 6.54 7.05 0.30
C THR A 91 5.13 6.60 0.65
N GLY A 92 4.80 5.32 0.52
CA GLY A 92 3.44 4.80 0.71
C GLY A 92 2.51 4.97 -0.49
N LEU A 93 2.98 5.54 -1.61
CA LEU A 93 2.21 5.66 -2.85
C LEU A 93 1.88 4.30 -3.49
N ALA A 94 2.63 3.25 -3.15
CA ALA A 94 2.35 1.89 -3.60
C ALA A 94 1.02 1.33 -3.05
N GLU A 95 0.44 1.92 -2.00
CA GLU A 95 -0.77 1.40 -1.33
C GLU A 95 -2.08 2.05 -1.76
N ASN A 96 -2.16 2.55 -2.99
CA ASN A 96 -3.46 2.53 -3.68
C ASN A 96 -3.76 1.08 -4.11
N ASN A 97 -4.03 0.21 -3.14
CA ASN A 97 -4.39 -1.20 -3.36
C ASN A 97 -5.80 -1.35 -3.96
N THR A 98 -6.44 -0.23 -4.28
CA THR A 98 -7.71 -0.14 -4.97
C THR A 98 -7.47 0.06 -6.45
N TYR A 99 -7.70 -1.00 -7.22
CA TYR A 99 -7.67 -0.93 -8.68
C TYR A 99 -9.09 -0.82 -9.22
N ASP A 100 -9.35 0.29 -9.91
CA ASP A 100 -10.57 0.45 -10.69
C ASP A 100 -10.44 -0.38 -11.97
N LEU A 101 -11.09 -1.55 -11.97
CA LEU A 101 -11.10 -2.45 -13.12
C LEU A 101 -11.67 -1.77 -14.38
N ALA A 102 -12.66 -0.89 -14.27
CA ALA A 102 -13.22 -0.18 -15.41
C ALA A 102 -12.17 0.71 -16.08
N LYS A 103 -11.43 1.49 -15.27
CA LYS A 103 -10.29 2.29 -15.78
C LYS A 103 -9.18 1.42 -16.35
N LEU A 104 -8.90 0.28 -15.71
CA LEU A 104 -7.89 -0.66 -16.19
C LEU A 104 -8.25 -1.19 -17.59
N PHE A 105 -9.50 -1.56 -17.84
CA PHE A 105 -9.98 -2.03 -19.15
C PHE A 105 -9.99 -0.96 -20.24
N ILE A 106 -9.97 0.33 -19.90
CA ILE A 106 -9.95 1.45 -20.87
C ILE A 106 -8.53 2.00 -21.08
N SER A 107 -7.59 1.70 -20.19
CA SER A 107 -6.21 2.20 -20.26
C SER A 107 -5.42 1.73 -21.49
N ASP A 108 -4.29 2.38 -21.76
CA ASP A 108 -3.30 2.03 -22.79
C ASP A 108 -2.37 0.87 -22.39
N LYS A 109 -2.54 0.30 -21.18
CA LYS A 109 -1.72 -0.81 -20.69
C LYS A 109 -2.05 -2.12 -21.41
N SER A 110 -1.02 -2.94 -21.60
CA SER A 110 -1.19 -4.34 -22.01
C SER A 110 -1.77 -5.14 -20.86
N LEU A 111 -2.97 -5.69 -21.05
CA LEU A 111 -3.62 -6.56 -20.07
C LEU A 111 -3.44 -8.02 -20.50
N LEU A 112 -3.06 -8.87 -19.54
CA LEU A 112 -3.00 -10.30 -19.74
C LEU A 112 -4.02 -10.99 -18.84
N PHE A 113 -4.61 -12.06 -19.33
CA PHE A 113 -5.45 -12.97 -18.54
C PHE A 113 -4.96 -14.40 -18.76
N ASN A 114 -4.55 -15.07 -17.69
CA ASN A 114 -3.93 -16.40 -17.75
C ASN A 114 -2.72 -16.50 -18.71
N GLY A 115 -1.96 -15.40 -18.84
CA GLY A 115 -0.79 -15.33 -19.73
C GLY A 115 -1.10 -14.99 -21.18
N GLU A 116 -2.37 -14.87 -21.57
CA GLU A 116 -2.78 -14.45 -22.91
C GLU A 116 -3.10 -12.95 -22.94
N GLN A 117 -2.70 -12.26 -24.01
CA GLN A 117 -2.95 -10.83 -24.17
C GLN A 117 -4.41 -10.58 -24.54
N LEU A 118 -5.08 -9.71 -23.78
CA LEU A 118 -6.44 -9.28 -24.08
C LEU A 118 -6.43 -8.18 -25.13
N ASN A 119 -7.06 -8.43 -26.28
CA ASN A 119 -7.23 -7.40 -27.31
C ASN A 119 -8.40 -6.45 -26.95
N SER A 120 -8.57 -5.37 -27.72
CA SER A 120 -9.61 -4.36 -27.45
C SER A 120 -11.04 -4.92 -27.40
N LYS A 121 -11.33 -5.93 -28.23
CA LYS A 121 -12.64 -6.59 -28.24
C LYS A 121 -12.83 -7.39 -26.96
N ASP A 122 -11.85 -8.22 -26.58
CA ASP A 122 -11.92 -9.04 -25.36
C ASP A 122 -12.12 -8.16 -24.12
N ARG A 123 -11.39 -7.05 -24.04
CA ARG A 123 -11.49 -6.07 -22.95
C ARG A 123 -12.91 -5.50 -22.83
N TYR A 124 -13.54 -5.19 -23.96
CA TYR A 124 -14.92 -4.68 -23.98
C TYR A 124 -15.93 -5.74 -23.51
N GLU A 125 -15.85 -6.96 -24.04
CA GLU A 125 -16.76 -8.05 -23.67
C GLU A 125 -16.66 -8.38 -22.17
N ILE A 126 -15.44 -8.48 -21.65
CA ILE A 126 -15.19 -8.72 -20.22
C ILE A 126 -15.71 -7.57 -19.36
N TYR A 127 -15.50 -6.32 -19.79
CA TYR A 127 -16.05 -5.16 -19.10
C TYR A 127 -17.57 -5.20 -19.00
N GLN A 128 -18.28 -5.55 -20.09
CA GLN A 128 -19.74 -5.66 -20.08
C GLN A 128 -20.23 -6.77 -19.15
N LEU A 129 -19.56 -7.94 -19.17
CA LEU A 129 -19.87 -9.06 -18.28
C LEU A 129 -19.75 -8.67 -16.80
N ILE A 130 -18.63 -8.06 -16.41
CA ILE A 130 -18.39 -7.61 -15.04
C ILE A 130 -19.38 -6.51 -14.65
N SER A 131 -19.60 -5.53 -15.54
CA SER A 131 -20.55 -4.44 -15.30
C SER A 131 -21.95 -4.98 -15.07
N GLY A 132 -22.44 -5.88 -15.92
CA GLY A 132 -23.75 -6.52 -15.77
C GLY A 132 -23.87 -7.31 -14.47
N TYR A 133 -22.84 -8.06 -14.09
CA TYR A 133 -22.79 -8.79 -12.83
C TYR A 133 -22.89 -7.86 -11.61
N VAL A 134 -22.10 -6.78 -11.58
CA VAL A 134 -22.09 -5.82 -10.48
C VAL A 134 -23.43 -5.10 -10.34
N HIS A 135 -24.03 -4.66 -11.46
CA HIS A 135 -25.38 -4.07 -11.46
C HIS A 135 -26.43 -5.07 -10.96
N GLY A 136 -26.33 -6.33 -11.38
CA GLY A 136 -27.22 -7.39 -10.94
C GLY A 136 -27.07 -7.74 -9.46
N MET A 137 -25.86 -7.68 -8.89
CA MET A 137 -25.63 -7.86 -7.45
C MET A 137 -26.26 -6.74 -6.63
N ASN A 138 -26.03 -5.48 -7.02
CA ASN A 138 -26.54 -4.31 -6.30
C ASN A 138 -28.08 -4.19 -6.37
N SER A 139 -28.73 -4.92 -7.28
CA SER A 139 -30.18 -4.88 -7.50
C SER A 139 -30.93 -6.08 -6.91
N ARG A 140 -30.27 -6.98 -6.16
CA ARG A 140 -30.97 -8.08 -5.48
C ARG A 140 -31.70 -7.52 -4.25
N PRO A 141 -33.04 -7.60 -4.16
CA PRO A 141 -33.69 -7.40 -2.88
C PRO A 141 -33.18 -8.48 -1.92
N GLU A 142 -32.76 -8.08 -0.72
CA GLU A 142 -32.52 -9.05 0.35
C GLU A 142 -33.77 -9.93 0.46
N LYS A 143 -33.62 -11.23 0.23
CA LYS A 143 -34.73 -12.15 0.49
C LYS A 143 -34.99 -12.10 2.00
N PRO A 144 -36.21 -11.77 2.47
CA PRO A 144 -36.55 -12.02 3.86
C PRO A 144 -36.32 -13.52 4.10
N GLY A 145 -35.65 -13.82 5.22
CA GLY A 145 -35.15 -15.15 5.55
C GLY A 145 -36.18 -16.25 5.31
N THR A 146 -35.69 -17.40 4.87
CA THR A 146 -36.46 -18.63 4.70
C THR A 146 -37.25 -18.94 5.98
N GLN A 147 -38.51 -18.50 6.05
CA GLN A 147 -39.47 -19.08 6.98
C GLN A 147 -39.77 -20.47 6.44
N LEU A 148 -39.20 -21.48 7.11
CA LEU A 148 -39.67 -22.85 7.03
C LEU A 148 -41.14 -22.85 7.46
N HIS A 149 -42.06 -22.76 6.50
CA HIS A 149 -43.44 -23.15 6.72
C HIS A 149 -43.44 -24.66 6.90
N GLN A 150 -43.51 -25.09 8.16
CA GLN A 150 -43.80 -26.46 8.52
C GLN A 150 -45.29 -26.68 8.17
N GLU A 151 -45.56 -27.34 7.05
CA GLU A 151 -46.92 -27.80 6.73
C GLU A 151 -47.34 -28.80 7.82
N GLU A 152 -48.32 -28.40 8.63
CA GLU A 152 -48.96 -29.29 9.59
C GLU A 152 -49.82 -30.29 8.79
N LEU A 153 -49.42 -31.56 8.81
CA LEU A 153 -50.21 -32.66 8.25
C LEU A 153 -51.46 -32.84 9.13
N ASP A 154 -52.59 -32.33 8.65
CA ASP A 154 -53.92 -32.65 9.21
C ASP A 154 -54.23 -34.14 8.94
N LEU A 155 -54.03 -34.96 9.96
CA LEU A 155 -54.51 -36.33 10.02
C LEU A 155 -55.80 -36.33 10.84
N GLY A 156 -56.90 -35.93 10.20
CA GLY A 156 -58.22 -35.99 10.80
C GLY A 156 -58.60 -37.43 11.19
N GLN A 157 -58.98 -37.60 12.45
CA GLN A 157 -60.15 -38.37 12.93
C GLN A 157 -60.61 -37.83 14.28
#